data_AF-A0A453RG62-F1
#
_entry.id   AF-A0A453RG62-F1
#
_cell.length_a   1.000
_cell.length_b   1.000
_cell.length_c   1.000
_cell.angle_alpha   90.00
_cell.angle_beta   90.00
_cell.angle_gamma   90.00
#
_symmetry.space_group_name_H-M   'P 1'
#
loop_
_entity.id
_entity.type
_entity.pdbx_description
1 polymer ?
#
loop_
_entity_poly.entity_id
_entity_poly.type
_entity_poly.pdbx_seq_one_letter_code
_entity_poly.pdbx_strand_id
1 'polypeptide(L)'
;MIKIISESLCTTVKFSGLFTGGFVALFIGYCIMAHISGMYTHQSNKVYMSTSYPVLSMFSLFFLHLFLYGCNIFMWRKTRINYAFIFEFAPTKELKYRDVFLICTTSMTIVVGVMFAHLTLIVKGYSSSTVQAIPGCLLLVFLLVLVCPFKILYRSSRYHFLIAIRNIILTPFYKVVMVDFFMADQLCSQVPLLRTLEYLACYYITSSYKTQDYGYCTRVKHFRDLAYAVSFLPYYWRAMQCARRWFDEGDINHIVNLGKYVSAMLAAGTKVAYENDNSAGWLSLVVIVSSVATIYQLYWDFVKDWGLLQFNSKNPWLRNDLILKQKYIYFISMGLNLLLRLAWLQTVIHPNIGSLDSRVTLFFLAALEVI
;
A
#
# COMPACT_ATOMS: atom_id res chain seq x y z
N MET A 1 34.52 7.46 17.88
CA MET A 1 33.20 7.78 17.27
C MET A 1 33.15 7.42 15.77
N ILE A 2 34.07 7.91 14.92
CA ILE A 2 34.11 7.61 13.48
C ILE A 2 34.27 6.11 13.17
N LYS A 3 35.12 5.39 13.91
CA LYS A 3 35.33 3.94 13.75
C LYS A 3 34.07 3.11 14.06
N ILE A 4 33.36 3.44 15.14
CA ILE A 4 32.10 2.80 15.54
C ILE A 4 31.00 3.06 14.51
N ILE A 5 30.92 4.29 13.99
CA ILE A 5 29.97 4.64 12.92
C ILE A 5 30.30 3.86 11.65
N SER A 6 31.58 3.73 11.29
CA SER A 6 32.06 2.97 10.12
C SER A 6 31.78 1.48 10.24
N GLU A 7 32.01 0.88 11.41
CA GLU A 7 31.72 -0.54 11.68
C GLU A 7 30.22 -0.82 11.63
N SER A 8 29.38 0.01 12.26
CA SER A 8 27.92 -0.08 12.16
C SER A 8 27.43 0.08 10.70
N LEU A 9 28.09 0.96 9.93
CA LEU A 9 27.82 1.16 8.51
C LEU A 9 28.10 -0.10 7.68
N CYS A 10 29.28 -0.67 7.88
CA CYS A 10 29.78 -1.84 7.17
C CYS A 10 28.88 -3.04 7.44
N THR A 11 28.47 -3.21 8.69
CA THR A 11 27.56 -4.27 9.13
C THR A 11 26.18 -4.16 8.47
N THR A 12 25.59 -2.95 8.45
CA THR A 12 24.27 -2.73 7.82
C THR A 12 24.29 -3.06 6.33
N VAL A 13 25.30 -2.57 5.61
CA VAL A 13 25.44 -2.81 4.16
C VAL A 13 25.66 -4.29 3.85
N LYS A 14 26.51 -4.98 4.63
CA LYS A 14 26.74 -6.42 4.49
C LYS A 14 25.47 -7.23 4.69
N PHE A 15 24.70 -6.95 5.75
CA PHE A 15 23.44 -7.65 6.01
C PHE A 15 22.39 -7.35 4.94
N SER A 16 22.23 -6.09 4.52
CA SER A 16 21.31 -5.74 3.43
C SER A 16 21.66 -6.50 2.15
N GLY A 17 22.95 -6.64 1.80
CA GLY A 17 23.40 -7.41 0.64
C GLY A 17 23.08 -8.91 0.77
N LEU A 18 23.39 -9.51 1.92
CA LEU A 18 23.08 -10.92 2.20
C LEU A 18 21.59 -11.22 2.07
N PHE A 19 20.74 -10.41 2.72
CA PHE A 19 19.29 -10.61 2.66
C PHE A 19 18.73 -10.34 1.27
N THR A 20 19.25 -9.36 0.53
CA THR A 20 18.85 -9.13 -0.86
C THR A 20 19.16 -10.33 -1.75
N GLY A 21 20.38 -10.88 -1.65
CA GLY A 21 20.75 -12.09 -2.38
C GLY A 21 19.88 -13.30 -2.00
N GLY A 22 19.61 -13.47 -0.70
CA GLY A 22 18.70 -14.51 -0.19
C GLY A 22 17.26 -14.36 -0.70
N PHE A 23 16.72 -13.14 -0.67
CA PHE A 23 15.39 -12.83 -1.22
C PHE A 23 15.31 -13.19 -2.70
N VAL A 24 16.27 -12.74 -3.51
CA VAL A 24 16.29 -13.02 -4.96
C VAL A 24 16.37 -14.52 -5.23
N ALA A 25 17.27 -15.24 -4.56
CA ALA A 25 17.41 -16.68 -4.74
C ALA A 25 16.13 -17.45 -4.36
N LEU A 26 15.55 -17.15 -3.20
CA LEU A 26 14.31 -17.77 -2.73
C LEU A 26 13.12 -17.43 -3.62
N PHE A 27 13.05 -16.18 -4.11
CA PHE A 27 11.98 -15.74 -5.00
C PHE A 27 12.06 -16.41 -6.36
N ILE A 28 13.26 -16.55 -6.94
CA ILE A 28 13.46 -17.32 -8.17
C ILE A 28 13.02 -18.77 -7.96
N GLY A 29 13.44 -19.40 -6.87
CA GLY A 29 13.01 -20.76 -6.51
C GLY A 29 11.49 -20.87 -6.39
N TYR A 30 10.84 -19.90 -5.73
CA TYR A 30 9.39 -19.82 -5.60
C TYR A 30 8.69 -19.72 -6.95
N CYS A 31 9.14 -18.82 -7.82
CA CYS A 31 8.57 -18.64 -9.15
C CYS A 31 8.71 -19.90 -10.01
N ILE A 32 9.88 -20.56 -9.99
CA ILE A 32 10.10 -21.81 -10.71
C ILE A 32 9.16 -22.91 -10.20
N MET A 33 9.09 -23.10 -8.88
CA MET A 33 8.21 -24.09 -8.27
C MET A 33 6.74 -23.83 -8.59
N ALA A 34 6.29 -22.58 -8.48
CA ALA A 34 4.92 -22.20 -8.76
C ALA A 34 4.56 -22.35 -10.24
N HIS A 35 5.52 -22.11 -11.14
CA HIS A 35 5.35 -22.32 -12.58
C HIS A 35 5.23 -23.81 -12.93
N ILE A 36 6.17 -24.65 -12.45
CA ILE A 36 6.18 -26.10 -12.72
C ILE A 36 4.91 -26.77 -12.15
N SER A 37 4.44 -26.32 -11.00
CA SER A 37 3.21 -26.83 -10.37
C SER A 37 1.92 -26.19 -10.92
N GLY A 38 2.01 -25.30 -11.91
CA GLY A 38 0.86 -24.70 -12.57
C GLY A 38 -0.05 -23.87 -11.64
N MET A 39 0.49 -23.28 -10.57
CA MET A 39 -0.34 -22.70 -9.50
C MET A 39 -1.07 -21.39 -9.85
N TYR A 40 -0.64 -20.67 -10.88
CA TYR A 40 -1.17 -19.34 -11.24
C TYR A 40 -1.96 -19.31 -12.55
N THR A 41 -2.24 -20.47 -13.14
CA THR A 41 -3.05 -20.60 -14.37
C THR A 41 -4.54 -20.74 -14.03
N HIS A 42 -5.44 -20.48 -14.98
CA HIS A 42 -6.90 -20.64 -14.76
C HIS A 42 -7.37 -22.04 -14.32
N GLN A 43 -6.56 -23.08 -14.61
CA GLN A 43 -6.82 -24.48 -14.21
C GLN A 43 -6.20 -24.85 -12.85
N SER A 44 -5.60 -23.87 -12.15
CA SER A 44 -4.83 -24.12 -10.96
C SER A 44 -5.66 -24.47 -9.72
N ASN A 45 -4.95 -24.83 -8.66
CA ASN A 45 -5.51 -25.04 -7.35
C ASN A 45 -6.10 -23.72 -6.79
N LYS A 46 -7.39 -23.50 -7.05
CA LYS A 46 -8.18 -22.36 -6.57
C LYS A 46 -8.05 -22.14 -5.06
N VAL A 47 -7.71 -23.18 -4.31
CA VAL A 47 -7.43 -23.10 -2.87
C VAL A 47 -6.22 -22.22 -2.61
N TYR A 48 -5.06 -22.48 -3.22
CA TYR A 48 -3.84 -21.71 -2.94
C TYR A 48 -4.03 -20.21 -3.25
N MET A 49 -4.69 -19.92 -4.37
CA MET A 49 -5.01 -18.55 -4.78
C MET A 49 -5.99 -17.85 -3.83
N SER A 50 -6.80 -18.62 -3.09
CA SER A 50 -7.76 -18.11 -2.11
C SER A 50 -7.26 -18.10 -0.68
N THR A 51 -6.14 -18.76 -0.38
CA THR A 51 -5.68 -18.92 1.00
C THR A 51 -4.29 -18.33 1.23
N SER A 52 -3.29 -18.83 0.52
CA SER A 52 -1.88 -18.52 0.77
C SER A 52 -1.39 -17.35 -0.07
N TYR A 53 -1.83 -17.25 -1.33
CA TYR A 53 -1.46 -16.15 -2.21
C TYR A 53 -1.81 -14.76 -1.65
N PRO A 54 -2.99 -14.53 -1.03
CA PRO A 54 -3.32 -13.23 -0.45
C PRO A 54 -2.34 -12.79 0.65
N VAL A 55 -1.77 -13.72 1.42
CA VAL A 55 -0.73 -13.39 2.42
C VAL A 55 0.54 -12.87 1.75
N LEU A 56 1.03 -13.57 0.71
CA LEU A 56 2.20 -13.13 -0.05
C LEU A 56 1.96 -11.78 -0.73
N SER A 57 0.80 -11.62 -1.37
CA SER A 57 0.39 -10.38 -2.04
C SER A 57 0.36 -9.19 -1.07
N MET A 58 -0.29 -9.35 0.09
CA MET A 58 -0.38 -8.32 1.13
C MET A 58 1.00 -7.90 1.64
N PHE A 59 1.87 -8.85 2.00
CA PHE A 59 3.22 -8.52 2.43
C PHE A 59 4.05 -7.87 1.33
N SER A 60 3.90 -8.33 0.09
CA SER A 60 4.63 -7.76 -1.05
C SER A 60 4.24 -6.30 -1.29
N LEU A 61 2.96 -5.95 -1.22
CA LEU A 61 2.49 -4.56 -1.32
C LEU A 61 3.01 -3.71 -0.15
N PHE A 62 2.95 -4.23 1.08
CA PHE A 62 3.43 -3.53 2.27
C PHE A 62 4.92 -3.18 2.17
N PHE A 63 5.75 -4.17 1.84
CA PHE A 63 7.20 -3.98 1.78
C PHE A 63 7.66 -3.27 0.50
N LEU A 64 6.90 -3.34 -0.60
CA LEU A 64 7.12 -2.49 -1.77
C LEU A 64 6.96 -1.02 -1.36
N HIS A 65 5.89 -0.68 -0.66
CA HIS A 65 5.67 0.68 -0.18
C HIS A 65 6.78 1.15 0.76
N LEU A 66 7.16 0.30 1.72
CA LEU A 66 8.25 0.62 2.65
C LEU A 66 9.59 0.79 1.91
N PHE A 67 9.84 0.00 0.87
CA PHE A 67 11.01 0.14 0.01
C PHE A 67 11.01 1.48 -0.73
N LEU A 68 9.89 1.87 -1.36
CA LEU A 68 9.74 3.17 -2.02
C LEU A 68 9.87 4.33 -1.04
N TYR A 69 9.35 4.20 0.18
CA TYR A 69 9.59 5.17 1.25
C TYR A 69 11.10 5.29 1.58
N GLY A 70 11.84 4.18 1.59
CA GLY A 70 13.30 4.18 1.68
C GLY A 70 13.97 4.94 0.54
N CYS A 71 13.51 4.76 -0.70
CA CYS A 71 13.96 5.53 -1.87
C CYS A 71 13.67 7.03 -1.71
N ASN A 72 12.49 7.40 -1.18
CA ASN A 72 12.14 8.79 -0.89
C ASN A 72 13.10 9.41 0.13
N ILE A 73 13.38 8.73 1.25
CA ILE A 73 14.36 9.22 2.24
C ILE A 73 15.75 9.38 1.61
N PHE A 74 16.19 8.41 0.81
CA PHE A 74 17.46 8.50 0.10
C PHE A 74 17.52 9.73 -0.81
N MET A 75 16.48 9.96 -1.60
CA MET A 75 16.38 11.09 -2.52
C MET A 75 16.31 12.42 -1.78
N TRP A 76 15.45 12.55 -0.77
CA TRP A 76 15.35 13.75 0.08
C TRP A 76 16.70 14.10 0.71
N ARG A 77 17.45 13.10 1.19
CA ARG A 77 18.78 13.33 1.74
C ARG A 77 19.77 13.80 0.67
N LYS A 78 19.74 13.21 -0.53
CA LYS A 78 20.62 13.59 -1.66
C LYS A 78 20.34 15.01 -2.14
N THR A 79 19.07 15.43 -2.15
CA THR A 79 18.65 16.78 -2.55
C THR A 79 18.64 17.78 -1.40
N ARG A 80 19.10 17.41 -0.19
CA ARG A 80 19.17 18.25 1.02
C ARG A 80 17.82 18.75 1.53
N ILE A 81 16.74 18.00 1.28
CA ILE A 81 15.42 18.26 1.88
C ILE A 81 15.44 17.77 3.33
N ASN A 82 15.10 18.67 4.26
CA ASN A 82 15.02 18.34 5.69
C ASN A 82 13.68 17.66 6.03
N TYR A 83 13.54 16.39 5.66
CA TYR A 83 12.32 15.62 5.93
C TYR A 83 12.04 15.44 7.43
N ALA A 84 13.08 15.44 8.29
CA ALA A 84 12.91 15.36 9.73
C ALA A 84 12.19 16.59 10.28
N PHE A 85 12.51 17.77 9.77
CA PHE A 85 11.77 19.00 10.08
C PHE A 85 10.34 18.96 9.53
N ILE A 86 10.15 18.56 8.26
CA ILE A 86 8.83 18.50 7.61
C ILE A 86 7.87 17.57 8.36
N PHE A 87 8.35 16.41 8.81
CA PHE A 87 7.54 15.45 9.56
C PHE A 87 7.59 15.64 11.08
N GLU A 88 8.21 16.73 11.56
CA GLU A 88 8.33 17.06 12.98
C GLU A 88 8.95 15.92 13.82
N PHE A 89 9.88 15.17 13.22
CA PHE A 89 10.58 14.09 13.91
C PHE A 89 11.63 14.64 14.87
N ALA A 90 11.70 14.02 16.06
CA ALA A 90 12.81 14.28 16.96
C ALA A 90 14.14 13.89 16.29
N PRO A 91 15.21 14.73 16.35
CA PRO A 91 16.45 14.54 15.58
C PRO A 91 17.15 13.18 15.73
N THR A 92 16.91 12.47 16.83
CA THR A 92 17.55 11.18 17.14
C THR A 92 16.66 9.97 16.86
N LYS A 93 15.42 10.19 16.41
CA LYS A 93 14.38 9.17 16.25
C LYS A 93 14.07 8.85 14.79
N GLU A 94 14.70 9.55 13.85
CA GLU A 94 14.52 9.32 12.42
C GLU A 94 15.04 7.95 11.98
N LEU A 95 14.27 7.27 11.12
CA LEU A 95 14.70 6.03 10.49
C LEU A 95 15.51 6.37 9.24
N LYS A 96 16.73 5.85 9.13
CA LYS A 96 17.59 6.12 7.97
C LYS A 96 17.18 5.23 6.80
N TYR A 97 17.34 5.71 5.56
CA TYR A 97 17.03 4.91 4.36
C TYR A 97 17.69 3.51 4.34
N ARG A 98 18.90 3.37 4.92
CA ARG A 98 19.59 2.07 5.02
C ARG A 98 18.91 1.11 5.98
N ASP A 99 18.41 1.62 7.10
CA ASP A 99 17.63 0.84 8.06
C ASP A 99 16.31 0.39 7.42
N VAL A 100 15.65 1.28 6.68
CA VAL A 100 14.43 0.95 5.92
C VAL A 100 14.71 -0.19 4.92
N PHE A 101 15.75 -0.06 4.10
CA PHE A 101 16.10 -1.12 3.15
C PHE A 101 16.47 -2.44 3.83
N LEU A 102 17.19 -2.41 4.95
CA LEU A 102 17.49 -3.61 5.72
C LEU A 102 16.21 -4.28 6.25
N ILE A 103 15.27 -3.49 6.79
CA ILE A 103 13.96 -3.99 7.27
C ILE A 103 13.20 -4.65 6.11
N CYS A 104 13.12 -3.99 4.94
CA CYS A 104 12.45 -4.52 3.77
C CYS A 104 13.07 -5.84 3.30
N THR A 105 14.39 -5.87 3.08
CA THR A 105 15.06 -7.06 2.52
C THR A 105 15.01 -8.21 3.50
N THR A 106 15.27 -7.99 4.79
CA THR A 106 15.19 -9.03 5.83
C THR A 106 13.78 -9.61 5.91
N SER A 107 12.76 -8.76 5.96
CA SER A 107 11.38 -9.21 6.10
C SER A 107 10.88 -9.93 4.85
N MET A 108 11.22 -9.44 3.65
CA MET A 108 10.87 -10.10 2.40
C MET A 108 11.57 -11.45 2.21
N THR A 109 12.83 -11.58 2.64
CA THR A 109 13.52 -12.87 2.66
C THR A 109 12.80 -13.88 3.55
N ILE A 110 12.35 -13.45 4.75
CA ILE A 110 11.57 -14.30 5.66
C ILE A 110 10.22 -14.68 5.03
N VAL A 111 9.46 -13.71 4.53
CA VAL A 111 8.15 -13.93 3.91
C VAL A 111 8.27 -14.92 2.75
N VAL A 112 9.16 -14.65 1.78
CA VAL A 112 9.34 -15.53 0.62
C VAL A 112 9.89 -16.88 1.02
N GLY A 113 10.82 -16.95 1.98
CA GLY A 113 11.33 -18.22 2.49
C GLY A 113 10.24 -19.11 3.11
N VAL A 114 9.38 -18.53 3.94
CA VAL A 114 8.23 -19.25 4.53
C VAL A 114 7.23 -19.66 3.45
N MET A 115 6.92 -18.77 2.50
CA MET A 115 5.99 -19.08 1.41
C MET A 115 6.55 -20.13 0.44
N PHE A 116 7.86 -20.15 0.21
CA PHE A 116 8.56 -21.18 -0.56
C PHE A 116 8.54 -22.54 0.12
N ALA A 117 8.83 -22.58 1.43
CA ALA A 117 8.70 -23.80 2.22
C ALA A 117 7.26 -24.32 2.23
N HIS A 118 6.29 -23.43 2.46
CA HIS A 118 4.87 -23.76 2.41
C HIS A 118 4.46 -24.32 1.05
N LEU A 119 4.85 -23.65 -0.05
CA LEU A 119 4.59 -24.14 -1.41
C LEU A 119 5.17 -25.53 -1.64
N THR A 120 6.40 -25.77 -1.20
CA THR A 120 7.06 -27.07 -1.32
C THR A 120 6.28 -28.17 -0.58
N LEU A 121 5.73 -27.88 0.60
CA LEU A 121 4.89 -28.82 1.36
C LEU A 121 3.59 -29.13 0.60
N ILE A 122 2.92 -28.12 0.06
CA ILE A 122 1.70 -28.29 -0.73
C ILE A 122 1.95 -29.13 -1.98
N VAL A 123 3.03 -28.85 -2.73
CA VAL A 123 3.39 -29.60 -3.94
C VAL A 123 3.74 -31.05 -3.63
N LYS A 124 4.31 -31.32 -2.45
CA LYS A 124 4.56 -32.70 -1.96
C LYS A 124 3.29 -33.43 -1.50
N GLY A 125 2.12 -32.79 -1.55
CA GLY A 125 0.84 -33.39 -1.18
C GLY A 125 0.47 -33.25 0.30
N TYR A 126 1.24 -32.50 1.10
CA TYR A 126 0.86 -32.24 2.49
C TYR A 126 -0.25 -31.19 2.55
N SER A 127 -1.44 -31.59 2.99
CA SER A 127 -2.63 -30.73 3.04
C SER A 127 -3.24 -30.58 4.45
N SER A 128 -2.50 -30.95 5.50
CA SER A 128 -3.01 -30.87 6.86
C SER A 128 -3.36 -29.43 7.26
N SER A 129 -4.30 -29.28 8.21
CA SER A 129 -4.69 -27.98 8.76
C SER A 129 -3.49 -27.20 9.31
N THR A 130 -2.47 -27.91 9.79
CA THR A 130 -1.21 -27.33 10.26
C THR A 130 -0.42 -26.66 9.14
N VAL A 131 -0.36 -27.27 7.95
CA VAL A 131 0.30 -26.67 6.78
C VAL A 131 -0.46 -25.42 6.33
N GLN A 132 -1.79 -25.49 6.25
CA GLN A 132 -2.63 -24.34 5.87
C GLN A 132 -2.57 -23.16 6.86
N ALA A 133 -2.20 -23.42 8.12
CA ALA A 133 -2.03 -22.39 9.13
C ALA A 133 -0.70 -21.61 9.00
N ILE A 134 0.30 -22.13 8.26
CA ILE A 134 1.65 -21.52 8.18
C ILE A 134 1.61 -20.05 7.73
N PRO A 135 0.91 -19.67 6.64
CA PRO A 135 0.84 -18.26 6.24
C PRO A 135 0.13 -17.38 7.26
N GLY A 136 -0.85 -17.92 8.01
CA GLY A 136 -1.53 -17.23 9.09
C GLY A 136 -0.65 -17.02 10.31
N CYS A 137 0.17 -18.01 10.67
CA CYS A 137 1.19 -17.89 11.72
C CYS A 137 2.22 -16.81 11.36
N LEU A 138 2.64 -16.72 10.09
CA LEU A 138 3.52 -15.64 9.62
C LEU A 138 2.89 -14.26 9.84
N LEU A 139 1.62 -14.08 9.46
CA LEU A 139 0.88 -12.84 9.70
C LEU A 139 0.78 -12.52 11.19
N LEU A 140 0.42 -13.50 12.02
CA LEU A 140 0.31 -13.34 13.47
C LEU A 140 1.64 -12.91 14.09
N VAL A 141 2.76 -13.57 13.73
CA VAL A 141 4.09 -13.20 14.22
C VAL A 141 4.45 -11.77 13.83
N PHE A 142 4.16 -11.36 12.59
CA PHE A 142 4.39 -9.98 12.16
C PHE A 142 3.59 -8.96 12.99
N LEU A 143 2.30 -9.22 13.24
CA LEU A 143 1.45 -8.36 14.05
C LEU A 143 1.93 -8.30 15.51
N LEU A 144 2.32 -9.43 16.09
CA LEU A 144 2.89 -9.48 17.44
C LEU A 144 4.21 -8.70 17.53
N VAL A 145 5.08 -8.81 16.52
CA VAL A 145 6.29 -7.99 16.43
C VAL A 145 5.93 -6.51 16.32
N LEU A 146 4.90 -6.12 15.57
CA LEU A 146 4.52 -4.72 15.42
C LEU A 146 4.14 -4.08 16.77
N VAL A 147 3.36 -4.78 17.59
CA VAL A 147 2.87 -4.27 18.91
C VAL A 147 3.81 -4.58 20.08
N CYS A 148 4.88 -5.33 19.85
CA CYS A 148 5.77 -5.81 20.89
C CYS A 148 6.45 -4.65 21.67
N PRO A 149 6.33 -4.62 23.02
CA PRO A 149 6.84 -3.52 23.84
C PRO A 149 8.34 -3.57 24.12
N PHE A 150 8.99 -4.72 23.87
CA PHE A 150 10.41 -4.90 24.12
C PHE A 150 11.28 -4.06 23.17
N LYS A 151 12.48 -3.68 23.61
CA LYS A 151 13.46 -2.88 22.84
C LYS A 151 14.14 -3.72 21.74
N ILE A 152 13.33 -4.40 20.94
CA ILE A 152 13.73 -5.32 19.86
C ILE A 152 13.15 -4.75 18.56
N LEU A 153 13.85 -4.92 17.43
CA LEU A 153 13.40 -4.57 16.07
C LEU A 153 12.80 -3.15 15.95
N TYR A 154 13.63 -2.12 16.08
CA TYR A 154 13.24 -0.72 15.83
C TYR A 154 12.00 -0.27 16.63
N ARG A 155 11.94 -0.60 17.94
CA ARG A 155 10.83 -0.25 18.85
C ARG A 155 10.28 1.15 18.62
N SER A 156 11.16 2.16 18.62
CA SER A 156 10.73 3.55 18.47
C SER A 156 9.90 3.75 17.21
N SER A 157 10.40 3.31 16.05
CA SER A 157 9.72 3.48 14.77
C SER A 157 8.37 2.75 14.73
N ARG A 158 8.28 1.53 15.28
CA ARG A 158 7.00 0.80 15.38
C ARG A 158 5.96 1.56 16.20
N TYR A 159 6.34 2.12 17.35
CA TYR A 159 5.42 2.89 18.17
C TYR A 159 4.99 4.20 17.51
N HIS A 160 5.88 4.89 16.80
CA HIS A 160 5.49 6.08 16.02
C HIS A 160 4.53 5.73 14.89
N PHE A 161 4.74 4.59 14.21
CA PHE A 161 3.79 4.08 13.21
C PHE A 161 2.43 3.80 13.84
N LEU A 162 2.37 3.08 14.98
CA LEU A 162 1.11 2.79 15.68
C LEU A 162 0.40 4.07 16.16
N ILE A 163 1.15 5.07 16.63
CA ILE A 163 0.62 6.38 17.02
C ILE A 163 0.04 7.11 15.81
N ALA A 164 0.73 7.11 14.67
CA ALA A 164 0.23 7.72 13.44
C ALA A 164 -1.08 7.04 12.97
N ILE A 165 -1.11 5.70 12.93
CA ILE A 165 -2.33 4.95 12.58
C ILE A 165 -3.48 5.27 13.56
N ARG A 166 -3.22 5.32 14.86
CA ARG A 166 -4.20 5.73 15.87
C ARG A 166 -4.72 7.14 15.61
N ASN A 167 -3.83 8.10 15.37
CA ASN A 167 -4.20 9.49 15.11
C ASN A 167 -5.06 9.62 13.84
N ILE A 168 -4.73 8.87 12.79
CA ILE A 168 -5.52 8.82 11.55
C ILE A 168 -6.93 8.28 11.83
N ILE A 169 -7.04 7.16 12.54
CA ILE A 169 -8.33 6.55 12.87
C ILE A 169 -9.17 7.49 13.75
N LEU A 170 -8.53 8.19 14.70
CA LEU A 170 -9.17 9.08 15.65
C LEU A 170 -9.10 10.56 15.25
N THR A 171 -8.87 10.85 13.96
CA THR A 171 -8.67 12.20 13.42
C THR A 171 -9.62 13.28 13.96
N PRO A 172 -10.93 13.04 14.16
CA PRO A 172 -11.82 14.09 14.69
C PRO A 172 -11.38 14.63 16.05
N PHE A 173 -10.68 13.82 16.85
CA PHE A 173 -10.31 14.10 18.23
C PHE A 173 -8.88 14.60 18.42
N TYR A 174 -8.03 14.58 17.39
CA TYR A 174 -6.62 14.96 17.47
C TYR A 174 -6.26 16.03 16.45
N LYS A 175 -5.26 16.86 16.79
CA LYS A 175 -4.67 17.80 15.83
C LYS A 175 -3.95 17.03 14.73
N VAL A 176 -4.25 17.36 13.48
CA VAL A 176 -3.62 16.72 12.31
C VAL A 176 -2.25 17.36 12.07
N VAL A 177 -1.19 16.60 12.29
CA VAL A 177 0.19 17.00 11.95
C VAL A 177 0.61 16.49 10.57
N MET A 178 1.72 16.99 10.02
CA MET A 178 2.16 16.65 8.67
C MET A 178 2.41 15.15 8.46
N VAL A 179 2.92 14.43 9.46
CA VAL A 179 3.13 12.98 9.36
C VAL A 179 1.80 12.22 9.26
N ASP A 180 0.78 12.63 10.01
CA ASP A 180 -0.55 12.00 9.98
C ASP A 180 -1.23 12.24 8.63
N PHE A 181 -1.07 13.45 8.07
CA PHE A 181 -1.53 13.81 6.74
C PHE A 181 -0.84 12.96 5.66
N PHE A 182 0.50 12.91 5.68
CA PHE A 182 1.29 12.16 4.72
C PHE A 182 0.95 10.66 4.77
N MET A 183 0.93 10.07 5.97
CA MET A 183 0.64 8.66 6.16
C MET A 183 -0.78 8.29 5.74
N ALA A 184 -1.78 9.12 6.02
CA ALA A 184 -3.15 8.85 5.57
C ALA A 184 -3.27 8.91 4.04
N ASP A 185 -2.50 9.78 3.38
CA ASP A 185 -2.53 9.88 1.92
C ASP A 185 -1.90 8.63 1.28
N GLN A 186 -0.83 8.10 1.89
CA GLN A 186 -0.26 6.81 1.50
C GLN A 186 -1.25 5.64 1.68
N LEU A 187 -2.13 5.68 2.69
CA LEU A 187 -3.14 4.64 2.90
C LEU A 187 -4.19 4.60 1.77
N CYS A 188 -4.42 5.71 1.06
CA CYS A 188 -5.33 5.73 -0.09
C CYS A 188 -4.84 4.85 -1.25
N SER A 189 -3.52 4.69 -1.40
CA SER A 189 -2.90 3.75 -2.34
C SER A 189 -2.78 2.32 -1.80
N GLN A 190 -3.20 2.08 -0.56
CA GLN A 190 -3.11 0.77 0.11
C GLN A 190 -4.49 0.11 0.31
N VAL A 191 -5.52 0.59 -0.37
CA VAL A 191 -6.86 -0.01 -0.31
C VAL A 191 -6.83 -1.52 -0.63
N PRO A 192 -6.13 -2.02 -1.66
CA PRO A 192 -6.05 -3.45 -1.93
C PRO A 192 -5.41 -4.25 -0.78
N LEU A 193 -4.38 -3.70 -0.13
CA LEU A 193 -3.75 -4.30 1.03
C LEU A 193 -4.73 -4.37 2.21
N LEU A 194 -5.46 -3.29 2.50
CA LEU A 194 -6.42 -3.23 3.61
C LEU A 194 -7.57 -4.23 3.42
N ARG A 195 -8.11 -4.33 2.19
CA ARG A 195 -9.13 -5.35 1.86
C ARG A 195 -8.59 -6.77 2.02
N THR A 196 -7.34 -7.00 1.63
CA THR A 196 -6.71 -8.31 1.78
C THR A 196 -6.51 -8.66 3.26
N LEU A 197 -6.14 -7.68 4.08
CA LEU A 197 -5.99 -7.85 5.52
C LEU A 197 -7.34 -8.19 6.19
N GLU A 198 -8.43 -7.52 5.79
CA GLU A 198 -9.80 -7.85 6.24
C GLU A 198 -10.17 -9.29 5.87
N TYR A 199 -9.98 -9.68 4.62
CA TYR A 199 -10.25 -11.04 4.16
C TYR A 199 -9.44 -12.09 4.95
N LEU A 200 -8.14 -11.85 5.16
CA LEU A 200 -7.27 -12.73 5.93
C LEU A 200 -7.71 -12.82 7.40
N ALA A 201 -8.14 -11.71 8.00
CA ALA A 201 -8.69 -11.71 9.34
C ALA A 201 -9.94 -12.58 9.42
N CYS A 202 -10.90 -12.42 8.50
CA CYS A 202 -12.07 -13.29 8.42
C CYS A 202 -11.67 -14.78 8.25
N TYR A 203 -10.76 -15.07 7.32
CA TYR A 203 -10.35 -16.43 6.97
C TYR A 203 -9.75 -17.19 8.16
N TYR A 204 -8.86 -16.56 8.93
CA TYR A 204 -8.22 -17.21 10.08
C TYR A 204 -9.09 -17.19 11.34
N ILE A 205 -9.85 -16.12 11.61
CA ILE A 205 -10.72 -16.02 12.80
C ILE A 205 -11.87 -17.03 12.73
N THR A 206 -12.50 -17.17 11.55
CA THR A 206 -13.63 -18.11 11.36
C THR A 206 -13.16 -19.56 11.22
N SER A 207 -11.85 -19.81 11.26
CA SER A 207 -11.26 -21.13 11.01
C SER A 207 -11.66 -21.75 9.66
N SER A 208 -11.98 -20.92 8.66
CA SER A 208 -12.30 -21.34 7.28
C SER A 208 -11.21 -22.23 6.68
N TYR A 209 -9.94 -21.99 7.05
CA TYR A 209 -8.81 -22.85 6.67
C TYR A 209 -8.89 -24.29 7.16
N LYS A 210 -9.63 -24.57 8.26
CA LYS A 210 -9.86 -25.93 8.77
C LYS A 210 -11.04 -26.59 8.10
N THR A 211 -12.11 -25.83 7.87
CA THR A 211 -13.37 -26.34 7.28
C THR A 211 -13.32 -26.45 5.76
N GLN A 212 -12.27 -25.92 5.12
CA GLN A 212 -12.09 -25.86 3.67
C GLN A 212 -13.17 -25.04 2.93
N ASP A 213 -13.93 -24.20 3.64
CA ASP A 213 -14.89 -23.27 3.03
C ASP A 213 -14.20 -21.95 2.66
N TYR A 214 -13.34 -21.99 1.65
CA TYR A 214 -12.54 -20.84 1.19
C TYR A 214 -13.39 -19.67 0.65
N GLY A 215 -14.67 -19.90 0.35
CA GLY A 215 -15.60 -18.87 -0.12
C GLY A 215 -16.43 -18.22 0.98
N TYR A 216 -16.25 -18.62 2.25
CA TYR A 216 -17.08 -18.13 3.35
C TYR A 216 -17.07 -16.60 3.47
N CYS A 217 -15.87 -16.01 3.51
CA CYS A 217 -15.67 -14.58 3.73
C CYS A 217 -16.16 -13.69 2.58
N THR A 218 -16.28 -14.24 1.36
CA THR A 218 -16.81 -13.50 0.20
C THR A 218 -18.30 -13.71 0.00
N ARG A 219 -18.84 -14.87 0.44
CA ARG A 219 -20.26 -15.23 0.31
C ARG A 219 -21.13 -14.59 1.40
N VAL A 220 -20.62 -14.50 2.62
CA VAL A 220 -21.39 -13.95 3.75
C VAL A 220 -21.50 -12.44 3.65
N LYS A 221 -22.74 -11.94 3.63
CA LYS A 221 -23.07 -10.52 3.41
C LYS A 221 -22.31 -9.58 4.36
N HIS A 222 -22.26 -9.88 5.66
CA HIS A 222 -21.62 -8.98 6.63
C HIS A 222 -20.11 -8.79 6.38
N PHE A 223 -19.38 -9.84 5.96
CA PHE A 223 -17.96 -9.73 5.62
C PHE A 223 -17.76 -9.01 4.29
N ARG A 224 -18.64 -9.26 3.30
CA ARG A 224 -18.63 -8.51 2.03
C ARG A 224 -18.87 -7.01 2.26
N ASP A 225 -19.86 -6.66 3.08
CA ASP A 225 -20.19 -5.28 3.43
C ASP A 225 -19.05 -4.62 4.22
N LEU A 226 -18.37 -5.38 5.10
CA LEU A 226 -17.16 -4.93 5.79
C LEU A 226 -16.00 -4.67 4.82
N ALA A 227 -15.76 -5.56 3.85
CA ALA A 227 -14.73 -5.37 2.83
C ALA A 227 -14.98 -4.10 1.99
N TYR A 228 -16.25 -3.78 1.70
CA TYR A 228 -16.61 -2.50 1.09
C TYR A 228 -16.31 -1.34 2.03
N ALA A 229 -16.75 -1.38 3.29
CA ALA A 229 -16.46 -0.34 4.26
C ALA A 229 -14.94 -0.07 4.40
N VAL A 230 -14.12 -1.12 4.49
CA VAL A 230 -12.65 -1.04 4.55
C VAL A 230 -12.07 -0.34 3.31
N SER A 231 -12.69 -0.49 2.14
CA SER A 231 -12.26 0.19 0.92
C SER A 231 -12.47 1.71 0.97
N PHE A 232 -13.44 2.19 1.74
CA PHE A 232 -13.72 3.62 1.90
C PHE A 232 -12.91 4.27 3.02
N LEU A 233 -12.41 3.49 3.99
CA LEU A 233 -11.77 4.01 5.20
C LEU A 233 -10.62 4.99 4.93
N PRO A 234 -9.67 4.73 4.01
CA PRO A 234 -8.57 5.67 3.75
C PRO A 234 -9.05 7.04 3.27
N TYR A 235 -9.98 7.06 2.32
CA TYR A 235 -10.56 8.29 1.81
C TYR A 235 -11.39 9.02 2.86
N TYR A 236 -12.13 8.28 3.68
CA TYR A 236 -12.87 8.82 4.81
C TYR A 236 -11.92 9.49 5.83
N TRP A 237 -10.84 8.83 6.24
CA TRP A 237 -9.88 9.42 7.17
C TRP A 237 -9.24 10.69 6.59
N ARG A 238 -8.90 10.70 5.29
CA ARG A 238 -8.41 11.91 4.63
C ARG A 238 -9.44 13.03 4.58
N ALA A 239 -10.70 12.72 4.28
CA ALA A 239 -11.79 13.69 4.33
C ALA A 239 -11.94 14.28 5.74
N MET A 240 -11.92 13.43 6.78
CA MET A 240 -11.98 13.88 8.18
C MET A 240 -10.76 14.73 8.58
N GLN A 241 -9.57 14.43 8.06
CA GLN A 241 -8.38 15.23 8.33
C GLN A 241 -8.51 16.62 7.71
N CYS A 242 -9.04 16.70 6.49
CA CYS A 242 -9.31 17.97 5.83
C CYS A 242 -10.40 18.76 6.57
N ALA A 243 -11.48 18.11 7.02
CA ALA A 243 -12.52 18.74 7.84
C ALA A 243 -11.95 19.30 9.14
N ARG A 244 -11.12 18.51 9.84
CA ARG A 244 -10.49 18.91 11.10
C ARG A 244 -9.58 20.11 10.93
N ARG A 245 -8.75 20.13 9.88
CA ARG A 245 -7.87 21.27 9.57
C ARG A 245 -8.65 22.51 9.17
N TRP A 246 -9.74 22.37 8.42
CA TRP A 246 -10.63 23.50 8.17
C TRP A 246 -11.20 24.08 9.46
N PHE A 247 -11.66 23.23 10.39
CA PHE A 247 -12.17 23.68 11.68
C PHE A 247 -11.10 24.39 12.52
N ASP A 248 -9.86 23.91 12.50
CA ASP A 248 -8.75 24.47 13.28
C ASP A 248 -8.16 25.75 12.66
N GLU A 249 -8.03 25.82 11.33
CA GLU A 249 -7.28 26.86 10.60
C GLU A 249 -8.20 27.86 9.87
N GLY A 250 -9.45 27.49 9.57
CA GLY A 250 -10.41 28.31 8.81
C GLY A 250 -10.15 28.41 7.30
N ASP A 251 -9.11 27.76 6.76
CA ASP A 251 -8.77 27.84 5.34
C ASP A 251 -9.73 26.99 4.47
N ILE A 252 -10.41 27.65 3.53
CA ILE A 252 -11.36 27.05 2.58
C ILE A 252 -10.67 26.00 1.69
N ASN A 253 -9.35 26.12 1.43
CA ASN A 253 -8.63 25.10 0.66
C ASN A 253 -8.75 23.71 1.29
N HIS A 254 -8.89 23.60 2.62
CA HIS A 254 -9.09 22.31 3.28
C HIS A 254 -10.45 21.69 2.94
N ILE A 255 -11.54 22.48 2.86
CA ILE A 255 -12.84 21.97 2.40
C ILE A 255 -12.77 21.55 0.93
N VAL A 256 -12.10 22.33 0.09
CA VAL A 256 -11.96 21.96 -1.33
C VAL A 256 -11.12 20.67 -1.46
N ASN A 257 -10.13 20.45 -0.60
CA ASN A 257 -9.41 19.17 -0.57
C ASN A 257 -10.28 18.02 -0.04
N LEU A 258 -11.16 18.29 0.94
CA LEU A 258 -12.14 17.31 1.40
C LEU A 258 -13.03 16.83 0.23
N GLY A 259 -13.51 17.76 -0.60
CA GLY A 259 -14.31 17.48 -1.79
C GLY A 259 -13.63 16.49 -2.75
N LYS A 260 -12.30 16.57 -2.91
CA LYS A 260 -11.50 15.61 -3.70
C LYS A 260 -11.69 14.19 -3.16
N TYR A 261 -11.52 13.96 -1.86
CA TYR A 261 -11.65 12.64 -1.26
C TYR A 261 -13.10 12.12 -1.25
N VAL A 262 -14.08 13.00 -1.05
CA VAL A 262 -15.50 12.64 -1.18
C VAL A 262 -15.83 12.20 -2.61
N SER A 263 -15.30 12.89 -3.63
CA SER A 263 -15.50 12.48 -5.03
C SER A 263 -14.94 11.08 -5.33
N ALA A 264 -13.80 10.73 -4.74
CA ALA A 264 -13.21 9.39 -4.85
C ALA A 264 -14.08 8.33 -4.15
N MET A 265 -14.64 8.65 -2.98
CA MET A 265 -15.60 7.76 -2.31
C MET A 265 -16.88 7.57 -3.15
N LEU A 266 -17.41 8.61 -3.78
CA LEU A 266 -18.58 8.47 -4.65
C LEU A 266 -18.28 7.58 -5.86
N ALA A 267 -17.11 7.73 -6.49
CA ALA A 267 -16.68 6.87 -7.59
C ALA A 267 -16.51 5.41 -7.18
N ALA A 268 -15.93 5.16 -6.00
CA ALA A 268 -15.82 3.82 -5.45
C ALA A 268 -17.21 3.22 -5.11
N GLY A 269 -18.13 4.03 -4.59
CA GLY A 269 -19.51 3.63 -4.27
C GLY A 269 -20.33 3.24 -5.50
N THR A 270 -20.26 4.06 -6.57
CA THR A 270 -20.92 3.73 -7.84
C THR A 270 -20.33 2.47 -8.47
N LYS A 271 -19.01 2.28 -8.37
CA LYS A 271 -18.35 1.04 -8.84
C LYS A 271 -18.91 -0.19 -8.12
N VAL A 272 -19.04 -0.14 -6.80
CA VAL A 272 -19.63 -1.24 -6.02
C VAL A 272 -21.08 -1.50 -6.42
N ALA A 273 -21.87 -0.46 -6.68
CA ALA A 273 -23.24 -0.61 -7.16
C ALA A 273 -23.30 -1.26 -8.55
N TYR A 274 -22.40 -0.86 -9.46
CA TYR A 274 -22.27 -1.49 -10.78
C TYR A 274 -21.88 -2.96 -10.68
N GLU A 275 -20.91 -3.33 -9.83
CA GLU A 275 -20.50 -4.73 -9.64
C GLU A 275 -21.65 -5.62 -9.12
N ASN A 276 -22.63 -5.05 -8.42
CA ASN A 276 -23.77 -5.78 -7.88
C ASN A 276 -24.94 -5.93 -8.87
N ASP A 277 -25.24 -4.90 -9.66
CA ASP A 277 -26.42 -4.86 -10.55
C ASP A 277 -26.08 -5.12 -12.03
N ASN A 278 -24.84 -4.84 -12.45
CA ASN A 278 -24.34 -4.97 -13.83
C ASN A 278 -25.21 -4.31 -14.92
N SER A 279 -26.03 -3.31 -14.58
CA SER A 279 -26.86 -2.62 -15.56
C SER A 279 -26.13 -1.51 -16.29
N ALA A 280 -26.57 -1.24 -17.52
CA ALA A 280 -26.01 -0.18 -18.36
C ALA A 280 -26.10 1.21 -17.70
N GLY A 281 -27.15 1.46 -16.92
CA GLY A 281 -27.32 2.70 -16.16
C GLY A 281 -26.22 2.89 -15.11
N TRP A 282 -25.92 1.86 -14.31
CA TRP A 282 -24.82 1.92 -13.36
C TRP A 282 -23.46 2.02 -14.05
N LEU A 283 -23.28 1.35 -15.20
CA LEU A 283 -22.04 1.49 -15.97
C LEU A 283 -21.82 2.95 -16.40
N SER A 284 -22.84 3.59 -16.98
CA SER A 284 -22.76 5.01 -17.36
C SER A 284 -22.46 5.89 -16.15
N LEU A 285 -23.11 5.64 -15.01
CA LEU A 285 -22.87 6.40 -13.79
C LEU A 285 -21.43 6.22 -13.27
N VAL A 286 -20.89 5.00 -13.27
CA VAL A 286 -19.50 4.73 -12.89
C VAL A 286 -18.53 5.51 -13.75
N VAL A 287 -18.73 5.50 -15.08
CA VAL A 287 -17.86 6.22 -16.01
C VAL A 287 -17.90 7.72 -15.75
N ILE A 288 -19.09 8.31 -15.57
CA ILE A 288 -19.26 9.74 -15.32
C ILE A 288 -18.63 10.14 -13.98
N VAL A 289 -19.00 9.47 -12.90
CA VAL A 289 -18.54 9.82 -11.54
C VAL A 289 -17.04 9.60 -11.39
N SER A 290 -16.51 8.49 -11.93
CA SER A 290 -15.06 8.23 -11.90
C SER A 290 -14.28 9.23 -12.73
N SER A 291 -14.79 9.63 -13.91
CA SER A 291 -14.15 10.66 -14.74
C SER A 291 -14.09 12.01 -14.03
N VAL A 292 -15.21 12.45 -13.40
CA VAL A 292 -15.25 13.69 -12.62
C VAL A 292 -14.27 13.62 -11.44
N ALA A 293 -14.27 12.51 -10.70
CA ALA A 293 -13.34 12.31 -9.59
C ALA A 293 -11.87 12.31 -10.06
N THR A 294 -11.55 11.70 -11.21
CA THR A 294 -10.22 11.72 -11.79
C THR A 294 -9.80 13.13 -12.20
N ILE A 295 -10.67 13.89 -12.88
CA ILE A 295 -10.39 15.28 -13.28
C ILE A 295 -10.13 16.16 -12.06
N TYR A 296 -10.95 16.03 -11.01
CA TYR A 296 -10.76 16.79 -9.77
C TYR A 296 -9.42 16.45 -9.11
N GLN A 297 -9.11 15.15 -8.98
CA GLN A 297 -7.84 14.71 -8.39
C GLN A 297 -6.64 15.20 -9.20
N LEU A 298 -6.68 15.12 -10.53
CA LEU A 298 -5.63 15.63 -11.41
C LEU A 298 -5.49 17.15 -11.32
N TYR A 299 -6.59 17.90 -11.26
CA TYR A 299 -6.54 19.34 -11.05
C TYR A 299 -5.85 19.68 -9.74
N TRP A 300 -6.21 18.99 -8.65
CA TRP A 300 -5.60 19.21 -7.35
C TRP A 300 -4.10 18.90 -7.40
N ASP A 301 -3.73 17.71 -7.86
CA ASP A 301 -2.33 17.28 -7.92
C ASP A 301 -1.52 18.26 -8.79
N PHE A 302 -1.97 18.55 -10.02
CA PHE A 302 -1.17 19.37 -10.93
C PHE A 302 -1.16 20.85 -10.55
N VAL A 303 -2.32 21.44 -10.27
CA VAL A 303 -2.43 22.90 -10.08
C VAL A 303 -2.15 23.29 -8.64
N LYS A 304 -2.72 22.59 -7.65
CA LYS A 304 -2.56 22.96 -6.23
C LYS A 304 -1.25 22.45 -5.66
N ASP A 305 -0.95 21.17 -5.81
CA ASP A 305 0.22 20.56 -5.14
C ASP A 305 1.52 20.81 -5.91
N TRP A 306 1.49 20.74 -7.24
CA TRP A 306 2.68 20.91 -8.09
C TRP A 306 2.84 22.32 -8.66
N GLY A 307 1.78 23.14 -8.62
CA GLY A 307 1.82 24.54 -9.08
C GLY A 307 1.84 24.68 -10.60
N LEU A 308 1.22 23.75 -11.33
CA LEU A 308 1.03 23.84 -12.78
C LEU A 308 0.17 25.07 -13.13
N LEU A 309 0.33 25.63 -14.33
CA LEU A 309 -0.42 26.79 -14.86
C LEU A 309 -0.05 28.16 -14.23
N GLN A 310 1.10 28.25 -13.56
CA GLN A 310 1.64 29.54 -13.10
C GLN A 310 2.47 30.21 -14.21
N PHE A 311 1.79 30.84 -15.17
CA PHE A 311 2.43 31.47 -16.34
C PHE A 311 3.37 32.63 -16.00
N ASN A 312 3.05 33.38 -14.94
CA ASN A 312 3.81 34.56 -14.51
C ASN A 312 4.95 34.23 -13.54
N SER A 313 5.33 32.96 -13.40
CA SER A 313 6.39 32.54 -12.51
C SER A 313 7.77 32.63 -13.18
N LYS A 314 8.83 32.55 -12.38
CA LYS A 314 10.22 32.41 -12.87
C LYS A 314 10.44 31.11 -13.68
N ASN A 315 9.56 30.12 -13.51
CA ASN A 315 9.61 28.82 -14.16
C ASN A 315 8.31 28.63 -14.95
N PRO A 316 8.20 29.09 -16.21
CA PRO A 316 6.95 29.04 -16.95
C PRO A 316 6.26 27.68 -16.80
N TRP A 317 4.97 27.71 -16.46
CA TRP A 317 4.11 26.57 -16.13
C TRP A 317 4.26 25.97 -14.72
N LEU A 318 5.29 26.26 -13.95
CA LEU A 318 5.49 25.73 -12.60
C LEU A 318 5.57 26.86 -11.57
N ARG A 319 5.57 26.53 -10.27
CA ARG A 319 5.75 27.53 -9.21
C ARG A 319 7.16 28.15 -9.15
N ASN A 320 7.25 29.30 -8.48
CA ASN A 320 8.51 30.00 -8.26
C ASN A 320 9.52 29.16 -7.48
N ASP A 321 9.07 28.58 -6.35
CA ASP A 321 9.93 27.81 -5.45
C ASP A 321 9.87 26.33 -5.77
N LEU A 322 10.86 25.88 -6.54
CA LEU A 322 11.05 24.49 -6.90
C LEU A 322 12.00 23.81 -5.90
N ILE A 323 11.56 22.67 -5.38
CA ILE A 323 12.35 21.86 -4.44
C ILE A 323 13.45 21.11 -5.19
N LEU A 324 13.09 20.48 -6.32
CA LEU A 324 14.02 19.84 -7.24
C LEU A 324 14.53 20.84 -8.29
N LYS A 325 15.84 20.78 -8.57
CA LYS A 325 16.50 21.68 -9.54
C LYS A 325 16.07 21.38 -10.98
N GLN A 326 15.84 20.10 -11.31
CA GLN A 326 15.53 19.66 -12.66
C GLN A 326 14.03 19.74 -12.94
N LYS A 327 13.62 20.63 -13.84
CA LYS A 327 12.21 20.89 -14.20
C LYS A 327 11.54 19.70 -14.88
N TYR A 328 12.26 18.95 -15.70
CA TYR A 328 11.71 17.80 -16.43
C TYR A 328 11.14 16.72 -15.50
N ILE A 329 11.67 16.59 -14.29
CA ILE A 329 11.16 15.63 -13.28
C ILE A 329 9.70 15.94 -12.97
N TYR A 330 9.32 17.23 -12.89
CA TYR A 330 7.95 17.62 -12.59
C TYR A 330 6.98 17.19 -13.69
N PHE A 331 7.33 17.42 -14.95
CA PHE A 331 6.48 17.03 -16.07
C PHE A 331 6.40 15.51 -16.26
N ILE A 332 7.51 14.78 -16.05
CA ILE A 332 7.49 13.31 -16.08
C ILE A 332 6.61 12.77 -14.95
N SER A 333 6.74 13.28 -13.72
CA SER A 333 5.90 12.88 -12.60
C SER A 333 4.41 13.17 -12.84
N MET A 334 4.07 14.31 -13.46
CA MET A 334 2.70 14.61 -13.86
C MET A 334 2.18 13.63 -14.91
N GLY A 335 2.96 13.35 -15.95
CA GLY A 335 2.61 12.37 -16.98
C GLY A 335 2.39 10.97 -16.41
N LEU A 336 3.27 10.52 -15.53
CA LEU A 336 3.12 9.24 -14.82
C LEU A 336 1.88 9.24 -13.91
N ASN A 337 1.64 10.32 -13.15
CA ASN A 337 0.44 10.43 -12.30
C ASN A 337 -0.84 10.34 -13.14
N LEU A 338 -0.89 10.97 -14.32
CA LEU A 338 -2.04 10.84 -15.23
C LEU A 338 -2.28 9.39 -15.65
N LEU A 339 -1.24 8.69 -16.10
CA LEU A 339 -1.35 7.30 -16.55
C LEU A 339 -1.82 6.38 -15.40
N LEU A 340 -1.22 6.52 -14.22
CA LEU A 340 -1.57 5.71 -13.05
C LEU A 340 -2.98 6.02 -12.53
N ARG A 341 -3.42 7.29 -12.60
CA ARG A 341 -4.79 7.72 -12.24
C ARG A 341 -5.87 7.15 -13.16
N LEU A 342 -5.51 6.70 -14.35
CA LEU A 342 -6.41 6.02 -15.28
C LEU A 342 -6.51 4.51 -15.05
N ALA A 343 -5.82 3.97 -14.04
CA ALA A 343 -5.87 2.55 -13.72
C ALA A 343 -7.30 2.04 -13.48
N TRP A 344 -8.24 2.86 -13.00
CA TRP A 344 -9.63 2.44 -12.81
C TRP A 344 -10.33 2.02 -14.11
N LEU A 345 -9.89 2.48 -15.30
CA LEU A 345 -10.52 2.14 -16.57
C LEU A 345 -10.56 0.62 -16.83
N GLN A 346 -9.65 -0.13 -16.24
CA GLN A 346 -9.66 -1.59 -16.33
C GLN A 346 -10.89 -2.25 -15.73
N THR A 347 -11.57 -1.61 -14.77
CA THR A 347 -12.80 -2.14 -14.17
C THR A 347 -13.96 -2.08 -15.15
N VAL A 348 -13.81 -1.29 -16.22
CA VAL A 348 -14.76 -1.17 -17.33
C VAL A 348 -14.31 -2.03 -18.51
N ILE A 349 -13.01 -2.01 -18.83
CA ILE A 349 -12.45 -2.66 -20.02
C ILE A 349 -12.29 -4.18 -19.81
N HIS A 350 -12.28 -4.66 -18.56
CA HIS A 350 -12.02 -6.06 -18.18
C HIS A 350 -10.90 -6.72 -19.02
N PRO A 351 -9.69 -6.13 -19.07
CA PRO A 351 -8.63 -6.66 -19.92
C PRO A 351 -8.24 -8.06 -19.44
N ASN A 352 -8.56 -9.07 -20.26
CA ASN A 352 -8.08 -10.44 -20.05
C ASN A 352 -6.60 -10.51 -20.45
N ILE A 353 -5.71 -10.40 -19.46
CA ILE A 353 -4.27 -10.60 -19.66
C ILE A 353 -3.98 -12.11 -19.72
N GLY A 354 -4.24 -12.70 -20.88
CA GLY A 354 -3.87 -14.10 -21.17
C GLY A 354 -4.49 -15.12 -20.23
N SER A 355 -3.67 -16.03 -19.69
CA SER A 355 -4.08 -17.20 -18.88
C SER A 355 -3.88 -17.05 -17.36
N LEU A 356 -3.54 -15.84 -16.88
CA LEU A 356 -3.24 -15.57 -15.48
C LEU A 356 -4.51 -15.40 -14.63
N ASP A 357 -4.48 -15.92 -13.39
CA ASP A 357 -5.54 -15.68 -12.41
C ASP A 357 -5.74 -14.17 -12.15
N SER A 358 -6.99 -13.74 -12.05
CA SER A 358 -7.38 -12.32 -11.89
C SER A 358 -6.77 -11.66 -10.66
N ARG A 359 -6.44 -12.41 -9.61
CA ARG A 359 -5.78 -11.90 -8.39
C ARG A 359 -4.33 -11.48 -8.65
N VAL A 360 -3.65 -12.14 -9.58
CA VAL A 360 -2.28 -11.77 -9.97
C VAL A 360 -2.30 -10.46 -10.74
N THR A 361 -3.23 -10.31 -11.67
CA THR A 361 -3.46 -9.04 -12.37
C THR A 361 -3.79 -7.93 -11.37
N LEU A 362 -4.73 -8.16 -10.44
CA LEU A 362 -5.09 -7.20 -9.40
C LEU A 362 -3.89 -6.79 -8.53
N PHE A 363 -2.99 -7.72 -8.22
CA PHE A 363 -1.76 -7.42 -7.48
C PHE A 363 -0.82 -6.47 -8.25
N PHE A 364 -0.58 -6.70 -9.54
CA PHE A 364 0.26 -5.78 -10.32
C PHE A 364 -0.30 -4.37 -10.38
N LEU A 365 -1.63 -4.26 -10.45
CA LEU A 365 -2.33 -2.99 -10.47
C LEU A 365 -2.25 -2.29 -9.12
N ALA A 366 -2.46 -3.03 -8.03
CA ALA A 366 -2.24 -2.54 -6.68
C ALA A 366 -0.78 -2.08 -6.48
N ALA A 367 0.19 -2.80 -7.06
CA ALA A 367 1.60 -2.39 -7.01
C ALA A 367 1.86 -1.08 -7.78
N LEU A 368 1.19 -0.87 -8.91
CA LEU A 368 1.24 0.38 -9.66
C LEU A 368 0.59 1.56 -8.91
N GLU A 369 -0.46 1.33 -8.11
CA GLU A 369 -1.02 2.39 -7.24
C GLU A 369 -0.05 2.80 -6.12
N VAL A 370 0.84 1.89 -5.72
CA VAL A 370 1.84 2.11 -4.67
C VAL A 370 3.10 2.81 -5.18
N ILE A 371 3.46 2.60 -6.46
CA ILE A 371 4.61 3.23 -7.15
C ILE A 371 4.27 4.66 -7.55
#